data_AF-A0A1I2EVY9-F1
#
_entry.id   AF-A0A1I2EVY9-F1
#
_cell.length_a   1.000
_cell.length_b   1.000
_cell.length_c   1.000
_cell.angle_alpha   90.00
_cell.angle_beta   90.00
_cell.angle_gamma   90.00
#
_symmetry.space_group_name_H-M   'P 1'
#
loop_
_entity.id
_entity.type
_entity.pdbx_description
1 polymer ?
#
loop_
_entity_poly.entity_id
_entity_poly.type
_entity_poly.pdbx_seq_one_letter_code
_entity_poly.pdbx_strand_id
1 'polypeptide(L)'
;MYEVFDVKDYEYLATLDIKTSEICRNLDGKKFSLSEAVPGVNYPPMHPHCRSTTVPVDVDDLEDSVRIARDENGKNIYVDSNLSYREWYKKYVETNPQYLLKEKKWKNRHVDKKQYEDYKIKYGKEIPKSFEKFQNMKYNNTNKLEEIKERHSLKKSIFSSEKSLDGHFNKHNSEFGYKNKEEYLKKSQELLGKAESENIHRYKTKSGRHVVYDKKSNEIVIYDKGKIKTYMKPNNGYEYYLEQYRKDIENE
;
A
#
# COMPACT_ATOMS: atom_id res chain seq x y z
N MET A 1 7.44 -44.02 8.24
CA MET A 1 8.67 -43.70 7.47
C MET A 1 9.89 -43.84 8.38
N TYR A 2 9.97 -43.11 9.50
CA TYR A 2 11.08 -43.22 10.45
C TYR A 2 11.22 -44.58 11.15
N GLU A 3 10.10 -45.17 11.61
CA GLU A 3 10.09 -46.48 12.30
C GLU A 3 10.61 -47.64 11.45
N VAL A 4 10.61 -47.49 10.12
CA VAL A 4 11.07 -48.53 9.18
C VAL A 4 12.59 -48.55 9.05
N PHE A 5 13.27 -47.45 9.41
CA PHE A 5 14.71 -47.26 9.26
C PHE A 5 15.46 -47.19 10.61
N ASP A 6 14.83 -47.62 11.71
CA ASP A 6 15.38 -47.58 13.08
C ASP A 6 15.91 -46.18 13.50
N VAL A 7 15.30 -45.12 12.96
CA VAL A 7 15.68 -43.73 13.26
C VAL A 7 15.17 -43.35 14.66
N LYS A 8 16.08 -42.97 15.55
CA LYS A 8 15.76 -42.62 16.94
C LYS A 8 15.48 -41.15 17.16
N ASP A 9 16.17 -40.30 16.40
CA ASP A 9 16.11 -38.85 16.53
C ASP A 9 15.79 -38.19 15.18
N TYR A 10 15.12 -37.05 15.23
CA TYR A 10 14.84 -36.23 14.05
C TYR A 10 15.31 -34.80 14.27
N GLU A 11 15.70 -34.14 13.19
CA GLU A 11 15.96 -32.71 13.15
C GLU A 11 14.75 -31.97 12.59
N TYR A 12 14.39 -30.88 13.26
CA TYR A 12 13.30 -30.02 12.83
C TYR A 12 13.78 -29.04 11.75
N LEU A 13 13.18 -29.14 10.56
CA LEU A 13 13.57 -28.36 9.38
C LEU A 13 12.47 -27.36 9.00
N ALA A 14 12.69 -26.08 9.26
CA ALA A 14 11.79 -25.01 8.84
C ALA A 14 12.08 -24.57 7.38
N THR A 15 11.04 -24.29 6.58
CA THR A 15 11.31 -23.66 5.27
C THR A 15 12.00 -22.32 5.47
N LEU A 16 13.09 -22.08 4.74
CA LEU A 16 13.81 -20.81 4.71
C LEU A 16 13.05 -19.81 3.83
N ASP A 17 12.08 -19.13 4.43
CA ASP A 17 11.12 -18.22 3.77
C ASP A 17 10.61 -17.18 4.78
N ILE A 18 10.39 -15.94 4.31
CA ILE A 18 9.79 -14.85 5.10
C ILE A 18 8.40 -15.19 5.68
N LYS A 19 7.69 -16.17 5.11
CA LYS A 19 6.36 -16.59 5.58
C LYS A 19 6.40 -17.59 6.74
N THR A 20 7.56 -18.21 6.98
CA THR A 20 7.73 -19.17 8.08
C THR A 20 7.46 -18.50 9.41
N SER A 21 6.69 -19.14 10.28
CA SER A 21 6.28 -18.56 11.58
C SER A 21 7.46 -18.48 12.54
N GLU A 22 7.40 -17.57 13.50
CA GLU A 22 8.44 -17.42 14.52
C GLU A 22 8.65 -18.70 15.34
N ILE A 23 7.56 -19.41 15.66
CA ILE A 23 7.61 -20.72 16.33
C ILE A 23 8.48 -21.70 15.52
N CYS A 24 8.19 -21.85 14.23
CA CYS A 24 8.97 -22.72 13.35
C CYS A 24 10.43 -22.27 13.22
N ARG A 25 10.69 -20.96 13.10
CA ARG A 25 12.06 -20.40 13.01
C ARG A 25 12.90 -20.73 14.25
N ASN A 26 12.27 -20.78 15.42
CA ASN A 26 12.93 -21.07 16.69
C ASN A 26 13.19 -22.56 16.93
N LEU A 27 12.54 -23.44 16.16
CA LEU A 27 12.76 -24.88 16.19
C LEU A 27 13.73 -25.36 15.12
N ASP A 28 14.01 -24.56 14.10
CA ASP A 28 14.91 -24.92 13.01
C ASP A 28 16.30 -25.37 13.50
N GLY A 29 16.74 -26.53 13.02
CA GLY A 29 18.02 -27.16 13.39
C GLY A 29 18.03 -27.87 14.74
N LYS A 30 16.92 -27.86 15.49
CA LYS A 30 16.84 -28.59 16.77
C LYS A 30 16.57 -30.07 16.53
N LYS A 31 17.28 -30.90 17.29
CA LYS A 31 17.13 -32.36 17.29
C LYS A 31 16.26 -32.79 18.46
N PHE A 32 15.40 -33.78 18.23
CA PHE A 32 14.46 -34.31 19.22
C PHE A 32 14.36 -35.82 19.06
N SER A 33 14.05 -36.52 20.16
CA SER A 33 13.74 -37.94 20.08
C SER A 33 12.41 -38.18 19.39
N LEU A 34 12.36 -39.17 18.51
CA LEU A 34 11.12 -39.62 17.88
C LEU A 34 10.10 -40.10 18.93
N SER A 35 10.58 -40.67 20.04
CA SER A 35 9.74 -41.11 21.15
C SER A 35 9.05 -39.97 21.91
N GLU A 36 9.59 -38.74 21.80
CA GLU A 36 9.06 -37.53 22.42
C GLU A 36 8.35 -36.62 21.38
N ALA A 37 8.10 -37.11 20.17
CA ALA A 37 7.48 -36.33 19.10
C ALA A 37 6.02 -36.00 19.41
N VAL A 38 5.74 -34.71 19.61
CA VAL A 38 4.41 -34.17 19.85
C VAL A 38 4.08 -33.12 18.79
N PRO A 39 3.12 -33.41 17.88
CA PRO A 39 2.63 -32.44 16.90
C PRO A 39 2.17 -31.14 17.57
N GLY A 40 2.63 -30.00 17.06
CA GLY A 40 2.27 -28.70 17.65
C GLY A 40 3.24 -28.18 18.72
N VAL A 41 4.19 -29.02 19.18
CA VAL A 41 5.15 -28.66 20.24
C VAL A 41 6.59 -28.74 19.73
N ASN A 42 7.02 -29.91 19.27
CA ASN A 42 8.36 -30.16 18.71
C ASN A 42 8.30 -30.87 17.36
N TYR A 43 7.12 -31.35 16.93
CA TYR A 43 6.93 -32.03 15.65
C TYR A 43 5.91 -31.28 14.76
N PRO A 44 6.15 -31.13 13.44
CA PRO A 44 5.17 -30.54 12.51
C PRO A 44 3.89 -31.40 12.36
N PRO A 45 2.72 -30.81 12.10
CA PRO A 45 2.49 -29.38 11.87
C PRO A 45 2.37 -28.60 13.19
N MET A 46 3.06 -27.45 13.25
CA MET A 46 2.99 -26.55 14.41
C MET A 46 1.73 -25.67 14.45
N HIS A 47 1.13 -25.44 13.29
CA HIS A 47 -0.02 -24.55 13.11
C HIS A 47 -0.67 -24.84 11.75
N PRO A 48 -1.90 -24.35 11.49
CA PRO A 48 -2.47 -24.40 10.15
C PRO A 48 -1.53 -23.80 9.12
N HIS A 49 -1.38 -24.46 7.96
CA HIS A 49 -0.42 -24.09 6.92
C HIS A 49 1.05 -24.06 7.39
N CYS A 50 1.43 -24.97 8.30
CA CYS A 50 2.82 -25.17 8.70
C CYS A 50 3.70 -25.40 7.46
N ARG A 51 4.87 -24.74 7.44
CA ARG A 51 5.86 -24.83 6.35
C ARG A 51 7.13 -25.56 6.81
N SER A 52 7.03 -26.34 7.87
CA SER A 52 8.15 -27.10 8.42
C SER A 52 7.95 -28.59 8.19
N THR A 53 9.07 -29.30 8.14
CA THR A 53 9.14 -30.75 8.07
C THR A 53 10.17 -31.24 9.08
N THR A 54 10.37 -32.54 9.16
CA THR A 54 11.47 -33.16 9.88
C THR A 54 12.37 -33.91 8.90
N VAL A 55 13.62 -34.11 9.28
CA VAL A 55 14.56 -35.02 8.62
C VAL A 55 15.15 -35.97 9.66
N PRO A 56 15.49 -37.21 9.29
CA PRO A 56 16.13 -38.15 10.20
C PRO A 56 17.53 -37.68 10.59
N VAL A 57 17.90 -37.86 11.85
CA VAL A 57 19.30 -37.72 12.31
C VAL A 57 20.00 -39.07 12.06
N ASP A 58 21.25 -39.05 11.60
CA ASP A 58 22.13 -40.23 11.42
C ASP A 58 21.87 -41.15 10.20
N VAL A 59 21.25 -40.65 9.13
CA VAL A 59 21.30 -41.33 7.82
C VAL A 59 22.39 -40.66 7.02
N ASP A 60 23.56 -41.30 6.95
CA ASP A 60 24.78 -40.93 6.21
C ASP A 60 24.86 -39.46 5.79
N ASP A 61 25.72 -38.68 6.46
CA ASP A 61 26.09 -37.31 6.07
C ASP A 61 26.50 -37.29 4.59
N LEU A 62 25.51 -37.08 3.72
CA LEU A 62 25.75 -36.85 2.31
C LEU A 62 26.46 -35.50 2.25
N GLU A 63 27.77 -35.55 2.10
CA GLU A 63 28.56 -34.42 1.62
C GLU A 63 27.82 -33.84 0.41
N ASP A 64 27.61 -32.52 0.41
CA ASP A 64 26.81 -31.76 -0.57
C ASP A 64 25.27 -31.87 -0.48
N SER A 65 24.71 -32.31 0.65
CA SER A 65 23.25 -32.22 0.85
C SER A 65 22.74 -30.77 0.82
N VAL A 66 21.60 -30.56 0.15
CA VAL A 66 20.97 -29.23 0.01
C VAL A 66 19.58 -29.21 0.61
N ARG A 67 19.17 -28.06 1.15
CA ARG A 67 17.79 -27.77 1.55
C ARG A 67 17.16 -26.68 0.69
N ILE A 68 15.84 -26.66 0.66
CA ILE A 68 15.08 -25.67 -0.12
C ILE A 68 14.94 -24.38 0.68
N ALA A 69 15.30 -23.26 0.05
CA ALA A 69 14.94 -21.91 0.46
C ALA A 69 14.04 -21.23 -0.58
N ARG A 70 13.42 -20.12 -0.20
CA ARG A 70 12.60 -19.30 -1.09
C ARG A 70 13.29 -17.98 -1.37
N ASP A 71 13.43 -17.64 -2.65
CA ASP A 71 13.97 -16.35 -3.05
C ASP A 71 12.98 -15.18 -2.82
N GLU A 72 13.39 -13.97 -3.18
CA GLU A 72 12.58 -12.75 -3.10
C GLU A 72 11.29 -12.85 -3.93
N ASN A 73 11.29 -13.63 -5.02
CA ASN A 73 10.15 -13.89 -5.89
C ASN A 73 9.28 -15.06 -5.38
N GLY A 74 9.73 -15.77 -4.34
CA GLY A 74 9.07 -16.97 -3.81
C GLY A 74 9.36 -18.25 -4.60
N LYS A 75 10.35 -18.23 -5.50
CA LYS A 75 10.84 -19.40 -6.23
C LYS A 75 11.74 -20.23 -5.31
N ASN A 76 11.77 -21.53 -5.54
CA ASN A 76 12.71 -22.43 -4.86
C ASN A 76 14.14 -22.11 -5.29
N ILE A 77 15.04 -22.03 -4.31
CA ILE A 77 16.48 -22.07 -4.47
C ILE A 77 17.02 -23.18 -3.56
N TYR A 78 18.17 -23.74 -3.92
CA TYR A 78 18.85 -24.76 -3.15
C TYR A 78 20.03 -24.12 -2.41
N VAL A 79 20.13 -24.38 -1.12
CA VAL A 79 21.19 -23.89 -0.25
C VAL A 79 21.75 -25.06 0.55
N ASP A 80 22.92 -24.86 1.15
CA ASP A 80 23.55 -25.81 2.07
C ASP A 80 22.54 -26.32 3.11
N SER A 81 22.47 -27.64 3.31
CA SER A 81 21.57 -28.27 4.28
C SER A 81 21.79 -27.76 5.71
N ASN A 82 23.03 -27.43 6.06
CA ASN A 82 23.41 -26.93 7.37
C ASN A 82 23.03 -25.46 7.59
N LEU A 83 22.61 -24.74 6.54
CA LEU A 83 22.22 -23.34 6.68
C LEU A 83 20.94 -23.22 7.52
N SER A 84 21.09 -22.74 8.75
CA SER A 84 19.96 -22.50 9.64
C SER A 84 19.12 -21.30 9.18
N TYR A 85 17.87 -21.22 9.66
CA TYR A 85 16.99 -20.08 9.42
C TYR A 85 17.62 -18.76 9.87
N ARG A 86 18.31 -18.75 11.01
CA ARG A 86 18.94 -17.54 11.55
C ARG A 86 20.05 -17.04 10.63
N GLU A 87 20.89 -17.95 10.13
CA GLU A 87 21.96 -17.61 9.19
C GLU A 87 21.42 -17.20 7.84
N TRP A 88 20.41 -17.91 7.33
CA TRP A 88 19.71 -17.54 6.10
C TRP A 88 19.12 -16.13 6.20
N TYR A 89 18.44 -15.81 7.31
CA TYR A 89 17.86 -14.49 7.54
C TYR A 89 18.94 -13.40 7.56
N LYS A 90 20.03 -13.63 8.31
CA LYS A 90 21.17 -12.71 8.39
C LYS A 90 21.82 -12.48 7.02
N LYS A 91 22.00 -13.55 6.22
CA LYS A 91 22.68 -13.52 4.93
C LYS A 91 21.83 -12.88 3.82
N TYR A 92 20.53 -13.19 3.77
CA TYR A 92 19.68 -12.85 2.62
C TYR A 92 18.62 -11.79 2.92
N VAL A 93 18.17 -11.65 4.16
CA VAL A 93 17.00 -10.83 4.52
C VAL A 93 17.40 -9.51 5.17
N GLU A 94 18.27 -9.55 6.20
CA GLU A 94 18.53 -8.42 7.10
C GLU A 94 18.97 -7.14 6.40
N THR A 95 19.75 -7.25 5.31
CA THR A 95 20.29 -6.11 4.56
C THR A 95 19.61 -5.90 3.20
N ASN A 96 18.67 -6.76 2.79
CA ASN A 96 18.05 -6.67 1.48
C ASN A 96 16.69 -5.96 1.56
N PRO A 97 16.54 -4.76 0.96
CA PRO A 97 15.30 -3.98 1.01
C PRO A 97 14.07 -4.71 0.47
N GLN A 98 14.23 -5.57 -0.54
CA GLN A 98 13.11 -6.33 -1.12
C GLN A 98 12.57 -7.36 -0.13
N TYR A 99 13.44 -8.10 0.55
CA TYR A 99 13.01 -9.06 1.57
C TYR A 99 12.39 -8.37 2.79
N LEU A 100 12.98 -7.28 3.28
CA LEU A 100 12.42 -6.50 4.39
C LEU A 100 11.01 -5.96 4.06
N LEU A 101 10.84 -5.45 2.84
CA LEU A 101 9.54 -4.99 2.34
C LEU A 101 8.52 -6.14 2.27
N LYS A 102 8.92 -7.32 1.78
CA LYS A 102 8.07 -8.50 1.68
C LYS A 102 7.67 -9.01 3.06
N GLU A 103 8.60 -9.03 4.01
CA GLU A 103 8.31 -9.39 5.41
C GLU A 103 7.32 -8.39 6.03
N LYS A 104 7.52 -7.09 5.82
CA LYS A 104 6.60 -6.04 6.29
C LYS A 104 5.20 -6.22 5.72
N LYS A 105 5.07 -6.51 4.41
CA LYS A 105 3.79 -6.82 3.75
C LYS A 105 3.13 -8.07 4.33
N TRP A 106 3.92 -9.11 4.62
CA TRP A 106 3.40 -10.37 5.18
C TRP A 106 2.91 -10.21 6.62
N LYS A 107 3.68 -9.51 7.47
CA LYS A 107 3.31 -9.19 8.86
C LYS A 107 2.01 -8.37 8.90
N ASN A 108 1.86 -7.39 8.02
CA ASN A 108 0.69 -6.51 7.97
C ASN A 108 -0.47 -7.02 7.09
N ARG A 109 -0.38 -8.22 6.51
CA ARG A 109 -1.32 -8.68 5.45
C ARG A 109 -2.80 -8.59 5.85
N HIS A 110 -3.14 -8.86 7.10
CA HIS A 110 -4.53 -8.85 7.57
C HIS A 110 -5.06 -7.43 7.76
N VAL A 111 -4.26 -6.55 8.36
CA VAL A 111 -4.58 -5.14 8.52
C VAL A 111 -4.69 -4.46 7.16
N ASP A 112 -3.74 -4.75 6.28
CA ASP A 112 -3.71 -4.23 4.90
C ASP A 112 -4.93 -4.71 4.11
N LYS A 113 -5.35 -5.98 4.30
CA LYS A 113 -6.51 -6.53 3.59
C LYS A 113 -7.80 -5.82 4.00
N LYS A 114 -7.99 -5.58 5.30
CA LYS A 114 -9.13 -4.80 5.80
C LYS A 114 -9.10 -3.37 5.22
N GLN A 115 -7.95 -2.71 5.28
CA GLN A 115 -7.79 -1.36 4.73
C GLN A 115 -8.08 -1.32 3.22
N TYR A 116 -7.65 -2.34 2.48
CA TYR A 116 -7.90 -2.47 1.05
C TYR A 116 -9.40 -2.54 0.74
N GLU A 117 -10.15 -3.36 1.48
CA GLU A 117 -11.60 -3.51 1.33
C GLU A 117 -12.32 -2.18 1.61
N ASP A 118 -11.97 -1.51 2.71
CA ASP A 118 -12.52 -0.20 3.08
C ASP A 118 -12.22 0.86 2.00
N TYR A 119 -10.99 0.90 1.50
CA TYR A 119 -10.57 1.90 0.53
C TYR A 119 -11.17 1.65 -0.85
N LYS A 120 -11.38 0.38 -1.22
CA LYS A 120 -12.08 0.00 -2.46
C LYS A 120 -13.52 0.52 -2.44
N ILE A 121 -14.20 0.46 -1.30
CA ILE A 121 -15.55 1.03 -1.13
C ILE A 121 -15.50 2.56 -1.19
N LYS A 122 -14.57 3.17 -0.46
CA LYS A 122 -14.51 4.64 -0.30
C LYS A 122 -14.05 5.39 -1.56
N TYR A 123 -13.06 4.85 -2.27
CA TYR A 123 -12.36 5.53 -3.37
C TYR A 123 -12.57 4.84 -4.73
N GLY A 124 -13.21 3.67 -4.76
CA GLY A 124 -13.64 3.00 -5.98
C GLY A 124 -12.48 2.68 -6.94
N LYS A 125 -12.61 3.16 -8.18
CA LYS A 125 -11.70 2.86 -9.30
C LYS A 125 -10.28 3.41 -9.13
N GLU A 126 -10.07 4.34 -8.21
CA GLU A 126 -8.75 4.91 -7.93
C GLU A 126 -7.86 3.96 -7.12
N ILE A 127 -8.48 2.97 -6.46
CA ILE A 127 -7.77 1.93 -5.72
C ILE A 127 -7.50 0.74 -6.64
N PRO A 128 -6.30 0.14 -6.58
CA PRO A 128 -5.97 -1.00 -7.42
C PRO A 128 -6.98 -2.16 -7.31
N LYS A 129 -7.21 -2.85 -8.43
CA LYS A 129 -8.16 -3.99 -8.47
C LYS A 129 -7.72 -5.20 -7.66
N SER A 130 -6.43 -5.33 -7.34
CA SER A 130 -5.89 -6.45 -6.56
C SER A 130 -5.23 -5.96 -5.28
N PHE A 131 -5.34 -6.80 -4.24
CA PHE A 131 -4.71 -6.57 -2.94
C PHE A 131 -3.19 -6.41 -3.03
N GLU A 132 -2.53 -7.23 -3.86
CA GLU A 132 -1.09 -7.14 -4.09
C GLU A 132 -0.68 -5.79 -4.68
N LYS A 133 -1.39 -5.31 -5.71
CA LYS A 133 -1.14 -3.98 -6.29
C LYS A 133 -1.41 -2.87 -5.28
N PHE A 134 -2.39 -3.05 -4.39
CA PHE A 134 -2.62 -2.12 -3.28
C PHE A 134 -1.46 -2.10 -2.28
N GLN A 135 -0.95 -3.24 -1.84
CA GLN A 135 0.23 -3.28 -0.96
C GLN A 135 1.46 -2.67 -1.65
N ASN A 136 1.66 -2.93 -2.94
CA ASN A 136 2.74 -2.29 -3.71
C ASN A 136 2.57 -0.77 -3.75
N MET A 137 1.37 -0.26 -4.02
CA MET A 137 1.10 1.18 -3.98
C MET A 137 1.33 1.75 -2.57
N LYS A 138 0.84 1.08 -1.52
CA LYS A 138 0.95 1.53 -0.13
C LYS A 138 2.40 1.67 0.33
N TYR A 139 3.26 0.69 0.04
CA TYR A 139 4.62 0.67 0.58
C TYR A 139 5.69 1.24 -0.36
N ASN A 140 5.45 1.26 -1.68
CA ASN A 140 6.43 1.77 -2.66
C ASN A 140 6.05 3.14 -3.22
N ASN A 141 4.80 3.57 -3.07
CA ASN A 141 4.31 4.85 -3.57
C ASN A 141 3.26 5.45 -2.62
N THR A 142 3.71 5.76 -1.39
CA THR A 142 2.89 6.38 -0.35
C THR A 142 2.23 7.68 -0.83
N ASN A 143 2.95 8.46 -1.63
CA ASN A 143 2.48 9.75 -2.17
C ASN A 143 1.17 9.60 -2.96
N LYS A 144 1.08 8.59 -3.82
CA LYS A 144 -0.15 8.35 -4.60
C LYS A 144 -1.37 8.07 -3.72
N LEU A 145 -1.18 7.30 -2.64
CA LEU A 145 -2.29 6.99 -1.73
C LEU A 145 -2.71 8.23 -0.93
N GLU A 146 -1.75 9.04 -0.46
CA GLU A 146 -2.05 10.30 0.23
C GLU A 146 -2.75 11.31 -0.69
N GLU A 147 -2.34 11.39 -1.97
CA GLU A 147 -2.99 12.26 -2.95
C GLU A 147 -4.46 11.87 -3.17
N ILE A 148 -4.76 10.57 -3.29
CA ILE A 148 -6.15 10.08 -3.38
C ILE A 148 -6.95 10.50 -2.15
N LYS A 149 -6.40 10.30 -0.95
CA LYS A 149 -7.06 10.68 0.31
C LYS A 149 -7.31 12.18 0.38
N GLU A 150 -6.31 13.00 0.03
CA GLU A 150 -6.40 14.45 0.03
C GLU A 150 -7.49 14.92 -0.94
N ARG A 151 -7.47 14.45 -2.20
CA ARG A 151 -8.49 14.81 -3.19
C ARG A 151 -9.90 14.44 -2.76
N HIS A 152 -10.09 13.26 -2.17
CA HIS A 152 -11.40 12.86 -1.64
C HIS A 152 -11.82 13.66 -0.40
N SER A 153 -10.87 14.15 0.39
CA SER A 153 -11.14 15.10 1.47
C SER A 153 -11.58 16.46 0.92
N LEU A 154 -10.91 16.95 -0.13
CA LEU A 154 -11.24 18.22 -0.78
C LEU A 154 -12.64 18.22 -1.43
N LYS A 155 -13.16 17.06 -1.88
CA LYS A 155 -14.55 16.94 -2.35
C LYS A 155 -15.60 17.27 -1.29
N LYS A 156 -15.21 17.35 -0.02
CA LYS A 156 -16.09 17.71 1.10
C LYS A 156 -15.97 19.19 1.50
N SER A 157 -15.12 19.95 0.80
CA SER A 157 -14.88 21.36 1.09
C SER A 157 -16.12 22.21 0.84
N ILE A 158 -16.24 23.28 1.62
CA ILE A 158 -17.34 24.24 1.54
C ILE A 158 -16.80 25.65 1.39
N PHE A 159 -17.65 26.59 0.98
CA PHE A 159 -17.34 28.01 1.07
C PHE A 159 -17.21 28.46 2.54
N SER A 160 -16.66 29.66 2.74
CA SER A 160 -16.44 30.21 4.08
C SER A 160 -17.72 30.42 4.88
N SER A 161 -18.83 30.73 4.20
CA SER A 161 -20.16 30.96 4.76
C SER A 161 -21.21 30.83 3.66
N GLU A 162 -22.48 30.76 4.05
CA GLU A 162 -23.62 30.80 3.12
C GLU A 162 -23.60 32.06 2.24
N LYS A 163 -23.35 33.23 2.85
CA LYS A 163 -23.21 34.51 2.14
C LYS A 163 -22.11 34.46 1.07
N SER A 164 -21.01 33.77 1.34
CA SER A 164 -19.92 33.60 0.38
C SER A 164 -20.34 32.71 -0.79
N LEU A 165 -21.05 31.61 -0.53
CA LEU A 165 -21.59 30.75 -1.57
C LEU A 165 -22.61 31.50 -2.42
N ASP A 166 -23.57 32.18 -1.80
CA ASP A 166 -24.58 32.98 -2.49
C ASP A 166 -23.96 34.08 -3.36
N GLY A 167 -22.95 34.78 -2.82
CA GLY A 167 -22.22 35.80 -3.58
C GLY A 167 -21.52 35.26 -4.81
N HIS A 168 -20.83 34.12 -4.69
CA HIS A 168 -20.16 33.47 -5.82
C HIS A 168 -21.15 32.90 -6.83
N PHE A 169 -22.22 32.24 -6.36
CA PHE A 169 -23.28 31.72 -7.20
C PHE A 169 -23.94 32.85 -8.00
N ASN A 170 -24.39 33.92 -7.36
CA ASN A 170 -25.04 35.04 -8.05
C ASN A 170 -24.12 35.72 -9.07
N LYS A 171 -22.82 35.77 -8.80
CA LYS A 171 -21.83 36.39 -9.69
C LYS A 171 -21.48 35.51 -10.90
N HIS A 172 -21.32 34.20 -10.69
CA HIS A 172 -20.73 33.31 -11.69
C HIS A 172 -21.71 32.31 -12.30
N ASN A 173 -22.91 32.11 -11.73
CA ASN A 173 -23.82 31.06 -12.22
C ASN A 173 -24.27 31.27 -13.66
N SER A 174 -24.30 32.50 -14.18
CA SER A 174 -24.57 32.76 -15.60
C SER A 174 -23.54 32.10 -16.54
N GLU A 175 -22.33 31.81 -16.06
CA GLU A 175 -21.27 31.11 -16.81
C GLU A 175 -21.55 29.61 -16.95
N PHE A 176 -22.41 29.05 -16.09
CA PHE A 176 -22.67 27.62 -15.97
C PHE A 176 -24.11 27.21 -16.29
N GLY A 177 -25.08 28.03 -15.89
CA GLY A 177 -26.51 27.73 -16.02
C GLY A 177 -27.04 26.69 -15.02
N TYR A 178 -26.45 26.56 -13.82
CA TYR A 178 -26.96 25.61 -12.83
C TYR A 178 -28.28 26.07 -12.21
N LYS A 179 -29.10 25.10 -11.79
CA LYS A 179 -30.45 25.37 -11.27
C LYS A 179 -30.44 26.03 -9.90
N ASN A 180 -29.46 25.68 -9.07
CA ASN A 180 -29.36 26.15 -7.69
C ASN A 180 -27.90 26.12 -7.20
N LYS A 181 -27.68 26.73 -6.03
CA LYS A 181 -26.36 26.81 -5.39
C LYS A 181 -25.80 25.47 -4.91
N GLU A 182 -26.66 24.48 -4.63
CA GLU A 182 -26.21 23.13 -4.25
C GLU A 182 -25.53 22.42 -5.41
N GLU A 183 -26.09 22.54 -6.62
CA GLU A 183 -25.48 22.04 -7.84
C GLU A 183 -24.14 22.74 -8.14
N TYR A 184 -24.10 24.06 -8.00
CA TYR A 184 -22.86 24.85 -8.15
C TYR A 184 -21.78 24.42 -7.14
N LEU A 185 -22.14 24.27 -5.86
CA LEU A 185 -21.22 23.77 -4.82
C LEU A 185 -20.72 22.36 -5.16
N LYS A 186 -21.63 21.45 -5.52
CA LYS A 186 -21.28 20.07 -5.89
C LYS A 186 -20.30 20.04 -7.06
N LYS A 187 -20.50 20.88 -8.08
CA LYS A 187 -19.60 20.96 -9.25
C LYS A 187 -18.23 21.51 -8.89
N SER A 188 -18.17 22.52 -8.01
CA SER A 188 -16.90 23.02 -7.49
C SER A 188 -16.12 21.95 -6.70
N GLN A 189 -16.82 21.18 -5.85
CA GLN A 189 -16.26 20.06 -5.09
C GLN A 189 -15.78 18.92 -6.01
N GLU A 190 -16.58 18.57 -7.02
CA GLU A 190 -16.23 17.57 -8.03
C GLU A 190 -14.94 17.94 -8.75
N LEU A 191 -14.82 19.18 -9.24
CA LEU A 191 -13.62 19.68 -9.91
C LEU A 191 -12.41 19.66 -8.97
N LEU A 192 -12.57 20.17 -7.74
CA LEU A 192 -11.48 20.26 -6.76
C LEU A 192 -10.88 18.88 -6.42
N GLY A 193 -11.69 17.83 -6.48
CA GLY A 193 -11.26 16.45 -6.24
C GLY A 193 -10.83 15.65 -7.47
N LYS A 194 -10.81 16.23 -8.67
CA LYS A 194 -10.33 15.54 -9.89
C LYS A 194 -8.82 15.29 -9.79
N ALA A 195 -8.40 14.13 -10.28
CA ALA A 195 -6.99 13.80 -10.42
C ALA A 195 -6.37 14.58 -11.59
N GLU A 196 -5.08 14.85 -11.50
CA GLU A 196 -4.32 15.47 -12.58
C GLU A 196 -4.37 14.60 -13.84
N SER A 197 -4.51 15.24 -15.00
CA SER A 197 -4.55 14.59 -16.31
C SER A 197 -4.25 15.61 -17.40
N GLU A 198 -4.20 15.17 -18.66
CA GLU A 198 -3.99 16.07 -19.80
C GLU A 198 -4.92 17.30 -19.83
N ASN A 199 -6.14 17.17 -19.31
CA ASN A 199 -7.12 18.26 -19.26
C ASN A 199 -7.31 18.87 -17.86
N ILE A 200 -6.82 18.21 -16.81
CA ILE A 200 -6.97 18.69 -15.43
C ILE A 200 -5.61 19.14 -14.93
N HIS A 201 -5.42 20.45 -14.88
CA HIS A 201 -4.23 21.07 -14.34
C HIS A 201 -4.45 21.43 -12.88
N ARG A 202 -3.47 21.18 -12.03
CA ARG A 202 -3.56 21.54 -10.61
C ARG A 202 -2.19 21.85 -10.02
N TYR A 203 -2.18 22.69 -9.01
CA TYR A 203 -1.02 22.86 -8.14
C TYR A 203 -1.45 23.07 -6.69
N LYS A 204 -0.49 22.90 -5.79
CA LYS A 204 -0.62 23.14 -4.37
C LYS A 204 0.57 23.96 -3.88
N THR A 205 0.31 24.99 -3.10
CA THR A 205 1.32 25.84 -2.48
C THR A 205 1.81 25.27 -1.15
N LYS A 206 2.92 25.78 -0.60
CA LYS A 206 3.39 25.39 0.75
C LYS A 206 2.37 25.79 1.83
N SER A 207 1.64 26.88 1.61
CA SER A 207 0.57 27.33 2.51
C SER A 207 -0.70 26.46 2.48
N GLY A 208 -0.78 25.48 1.57
CA GLY A 208 -1.91 24.56 1.45
C GLY A 208 -3.08 25.09 0.64
N ARG A 209 -2.84 26.11 -0.21
CA ARG A 209 -3.78 26.54 -1.24
C ARG A 209 -3.72 25.56 -2.40
N HIS A 210 -4.89 25.21 -2.94
CA HIS A 210 -5.03 24.36 -4.13
C HIS A 210 -5.77 25.12 -5.21
N VAL A 211 -5.25 25.04 -6.43
CA VAL A 211 -5.94 25.56 -7.62
C VAL A 211 -6.06 24.42 -8.62
N VAL A 212 -7.27 24.21 -9.11
CA VAL A 212 -7.57 23.15 -10.09
C VAL A 212 -8.33 23.76 -11.26
N TYR A 213 -7.85 23.49 -12.46
CA TYR A 213 -8.40 24.00 -13.72
C TYR A 213 -8.71 22.85 -14.67
N ASP A 214 -9.93 22.82 -15.22
CA ASP A 214 -10.36 21.93 -16.28
C ASP A 214 -10.32 22.65 -17.62
N LYS A 215 -9.35 22.28 -18.46
CA LYS A 215 -9.12 22.87 -19.78
C LYS A 215 -10.30 22.64 -20.73
N LYS A 216 -11.02 21.53 -20.58
CA LYS A 216 -12.12 21.15 -21.48
C LYS A 216 -13.37 21.98 -21.21
N SER A 217 -13.73 22.17 -19.94
CA SER A 217 -14.90 22.96 -19.55
C SER A 217 -14.59 24.45 -19.33
N ASN A 218 -13.31 24.83 -19.37
CA ASN A 218 -12.80 26.15 -18.97
C ASN A 218 -13.29 26.51 -17.55
N GLU A 219 -13.10 25.60 -16.60
CA GLU A 219 -13.56 25.80 -15.22
C GLU A 219 -12.37 25.84 -14.27
N ILE A 220 -12.39 26.77 -13.31
CA ILE A 220 -11.38 26.86 -12.27
C ILE A 220 -12.03 26.82 -10.89
N VAL A 221 -11.43 26.09 -9.96
CA VAL A 221 -11.75 26.14 -8.54
C VAL A 221 -10.50 26.46 -7.74
N ILE A 222 -10.66 27.37 -6.78
CA ILE A 222 -9.60 27.82 -5.88
C ILE A 222 -10.02 27.47 -4.46
N TYR A 223 -9.17 26.74 -3.76
CA TYR A 223 -9.31 26.35 -2.37
C TYR A 223 -8.16 26.92 -1.56
N ASP A 224 -8.48 27.52 -0.42
CA ASP A 224 -7.48 28.10 0.46
C ASP A 224 -7.99 28.13 1.92
N LYS A 225 -7.08 27.94 2.89
CA LYS A 225 -7.39 27.95 4.33
C LYS A 225 -8.62 27.12 4.71
N GLY A 226 -8.72 25.88 4.20
CA GLY A 226 -9.82 24.99 4.57
C GLY A 226 -11.13 25.20 3.79
N LYS A 227 -11.19 26.17 2.87
CA LYS A 227 -12.44 26.63 2.25
C LYS A 227 -12.30 26.82 0.75
N ILE A 228 -13.39 26.58 0.03
CA ILE A 228 -13.51 27.03 -1.36
C ILE A 228 -13.59 28.56 -1.36
N LYS A 229 -12.73 29.18 -2.16
CA LYS A 229 -12.69 30.64 -2.35
C LYS A 229 -13.39 31.06 -3.62
N THR A 230 -13.23 30.31 -4.71
CA THR A 230 -13.79 30.66 -6.01
C THR A 230 -14.11 29.41 -6.80
N TYR A 231 -15.19 29.47 -7.60
CA TYR A 231 -15.46 28.54 -8.69
C TYR A 231 -16.03 29.34 -9.88
N MET A 232 -15.40 29.31 -11.05
CA MET A 232 -15.80 30.16 -12.18
C MET A 232 -15.28 29.64 -13.51
N LYS A 233 -15.76 30.21 -14.61
CA LYS A 233 -15.13 30.12 -15.92
C LYS A 233 -14.34 31.39 -16.22
N PRO A 234 -13.00 31.35 -16.22
CA PRO A 234 -12.21 32.55 -16.47
C PRO A 234 -12.36 33.02 -17.92
N ASN A 235 -12.49 34.35 -18.11
CA ASN A 235 -12.54 34.97 -19.43
C ASN A 235 -11.28 34.69 -20.26
N ASN A 236 -10.10 34.72 -19.62
CA ASN A 236 -8.81 34.47 -20.28
C ASN A 236 -8.45 32.97 -20.31
N GLY A 237 -9.38 32.08 -19.95
CA GLY A 237 -9.18 30.65 -20.00
C GLY A 237 -7.96 30.16 -19.22
N TYR A 238 -7.13 29.35 -19.87
CA TYR A 238 -5.94 28.75 -19.28
C TYR A 238 -4.90 29.79 -18.83
N GLU A 239 -4.83 30.95 -19.48
CA GLU A 239 -3.91 32.02 -19.05
C GLU A 239 -4.22 32.50 -17.63
N TYR A 240 -5.50 32.52 -17.23
CA TYR A 240 -5.86 32.86 -15.85
C TYR A 240 -5.26 31.85 -14.85
N TYR A 241 -5.28 30.55 -15.17
CA TYR A 241 -4.64 29.53 -14.35
C TYR A 241 -3.13 29.75 -14.26
N LEU A 242 -2.47 30.03 -15.39
CA LEU A 242 -1.03 30.32 -15.42
C LEU A 242 -0.68 31.58 -14.63
N GLU A 243 -1.49 32.64 -14.69
CA GLU A 243 -1.30 33.82 -13.86
C GLU A 243 -1.39 33.51 -12.36
N GLN A 244 -2.35 32.68 -11.95
CA GLN A 244 -2.42 32.23 -10.55
C GLN A 244 -1.18 31.42 -10.17
N TYR A 245 -0.74 30.50 -11.03
CA TYR A 245 0.45 29.69 -10.80
C TYR A 245 1.70 30.56 -10.62
N ARG A 246 1.93 31.52 -11.53
CA ARG A 246 3.07 32.46 -11.44
C ARG A 246 3.02 33.26 -10.15
N LYS A 247 1.86 33.80 -9.79
CA LYS A 247 1.68 34.56 -8.53
C LYS A 247 1.96 33.73 -7.28
N ASP A 248 1.51 32.47 -7.26
CA ASP A 248 1.57 31.65 -6.06
C ASP A 248 2.90 30.90 -5.90
N ILE A 249 3.50 30.42 -6.99
CA ILE A 249 4.67 29.53 -6.95
C ILE A 249 5.98 30.26 -7.24
N GLU A 250 5.99 31.26 -8.14
CA GLU A 250 7.24 32.00 -8.44
C GLU A 250 7.63 32.98 -7.32
N ASN A 251 6.70 33.26 -6.39
CA ASN A 251 6.91 34.14 -5.23
C ASN A 251 7.02 33.36 -3.89
N GLU A 252 7.12 32.02 -3.91
CA GLU A 252 7.18 31.10 -2.75
C GLU A 252 8.56 30.47 -2.50
#